data_AF-A0A1F2UB12-F1
#
_entry.id   AF-A0A1F2UB12-F1
#
_cell.length_a   1.000
_cell.length_b   1.000
_cell.length_c   1.000
_cell.angle_alpha   90.00
_cell.angle_beta   90.00
_cell.angle_gamma   90.00
#
_symmetry.space_group_name_H-M   'P 1'
#
loop_
_entity.id
_entity.type
_entity.pdbx_description
1 polymer ?
#
loop_
_entity_poly.entity_id
_entity_poly.type
_entity_poly.pdbx_seq_one_letter_code
_entity_poly.pdbx_strand_id
1 'polypeptide(L)'
;MEWAYGTRPWRAPRVGGPAAVLACVLAAVSSAGCRGVSGINTEEASGEPVTVRLLKEPLDVPAFTVTDLDGRSFSSADWRGKVVIVNFWATWCAPCRAEIPDLVALQEKYRDNLVIVGISEDEASVDVVKRFAEEHHVNYPVVMATASLREIFPGVMALPTTFVLDRDGKLAQKNVGMLNARATEASTRLLAGMTTNAEIVRVDLKEKAVGVENVAQLKSIPGVDLATLSPEQRTTALLALNEEECNCGCHLTVARCRMDDPACAISLPQAKAIVEKIASAKP
;
A
#
# COMPACT_ATOMS: atom_id res chain seq x y z
N MET A 1 -16.70 42.68 6.14
CA MET A 1 -16.63 42.11 4.78
C MET A 1 -16.44 40.61 4.93
N GLU A 2 -17.55 39.89 5.06
CA GLU A 2 -17.61 38.42 5.07
C GLU A 2 -17.44 37.91 3.64
N TRP A 3 -16.53 36.95 3.44
CA TRP A 3 -16.49 36.13 2.23
C TRP A 3 -16.78 34.69 2.64
N ALA A 4 -17.98 34.23 2.30
CA ALA A 4 -18.43 32.87 2.53
C ALA A 4 -17.77 31.92 1.52
N TYR A 5 -16.97 30.97 2.02
CA TYR A 5 -16.47 29.84 1.23
C TYR A 5 -17.58 28.78 1.15
N GLY A 6 -18.20 28.66 -0.02
CA GLY A 6 -19.19 27.63 -0.32
C GLY A 6 -18.51 26.30 -0.62
N THR A 7 -18.67 25.32 0.28
CA THR A 7 -18.31 23.93 0.04
C THR A 7 -19.36 23.29 -0.87
N ARG A 8 -18.95 22.89 -2.09
CA ARG A 8 -19.80 22.09 -2.98
C ARG A 8 -19.52 20.60 -2.72
N PRO A 9 -20.51 19.80 -2.30
CA PRO A 9 -20.34 18.37 -2.18
C PRO A 9 -20.14 17.73 -3.57
N TRP A 10 -19.21 16.78 -3.62
CA TRP A 10 -18.88 15.97 -4.79
C TRP A 10 -20.14 15.28 -5.39
N ARG A 11 -20.35 15.44 -6.70
CA ARG A 11 -21.37 14.70 -7.48
C ARG A 11 -20.69 13.99 -8.66
N ALA A 12 -20.73 12.66 -8.67
CA ALA A 12 -20.29 11.85 -9.80
C ALA A 12 -21.23 12.01 -11.02
N PRO A 13 -20.72 11.85 -12.26
CA PRO A 13 -21.55 11.80 -13.46
C PRO A 13 -22.37 10.50 -13.52
N ARG A 14 -23.68 10.62 -13.84
CA ARG A 14 -24.60 9.48 -14.02
C ARG A 14 -24.44 8.90 -15.42
N VAL A 15 -24.05 7.63 -15.52
CA VAL A 15 -24.17 6.85 -16.76
C VAL A 15 -25.46 6.03 -16.67
N GLY A 16 -26.39 6.27 -17.59
CA GLY A 16 -27.68 5.59 -17.66
C GLY A 16 -27.54 4.17 -18.20
N GLY A 17 -28.14 3.20 -17.52
CA GLY A 17 -28.32 1.84 -18.03
C GLY A 17 -29.63 1.72 -18.82
N PRO A 18 -29.72 0.85 -19.84
CA PRO A 18 -31.00 0.52 -20.44
C PRO A 18 -31.70 -0.59 -19.65
N ALA A 19 -33.00 -0.39 -19.45
CA ALA A 19 -33.94 -1.35 -18.89
C ALA A 19 -34.09 -2.57 -19.81
N ALA A 20 -34.10 -3.77 -19.23
CA ALA A 20 -34.52 -5.00 -19.90
C ALA A 20 -35.89 -5.45 -19.40
N VAL A 21 -36.75 -5.74 -20.36
CA VAL A 21 -38.19 -5.94 -20.28
C VAL A 21 -38.54 -7.31 -19.68
N LEU A 22 -39.55 -7.30 -18.81
CA LEU A 22 -40.18 -8.48 -18.20
C LEU A 22 -41.06 -9.20 -19.23
N ALA A 23 -40.85 -10.50 -19.45
CA ALA A 23 -41.79 -11.35 -20.19
C ALA A 23 -42.20 -12.54 -19.32
N CYS A 24 -43.46 -12.53 -18.88
CA CYS A 24 -44.14 -13.64 -18.20
C CYS A 24 -44.58 -14.69 -19.22
N VAL A 25 -44.26 -15.96 -18.98
CA VAL A 25 -44.98 -17.09 -19.58
C VAL A 25 -45.34 -18.08 -18.48
N LEU A 26 -46.64 -18.26 -18.27
CA LEU A 26 -47.26 -19.27 -17.41
C LEU A 26 -47.47 -20.55 -18.21
N ALA A 27 -47.01 -21.69 -17.68
CA ALA A 27 -47.53 -23.01 -18.03
C ALA A 27 -47.47 -23.92 -16.78
N ALA A 28 -48.61 -24.56 -16.50
CA ALA A 28 -48.90 -25.27 -15.26
C ALA A 28 -48.62 -26.79 -15.36
N VAL A 29 -47.93 -27.28 -14.31
CA VAL A 29 -48.08 -28.55 -13.57
C VAL A 29 -47.98 -29.90 -14.31
N SER A 30 -47.01 -30.72 -13.90
CA SER A 30 -47.20 -32.14 -13.60
C SER A 30 -46.16 -32.62 -12.57
N SER A 31 -46.67 -33.24 -11.50
CA SER A 31 -45.97 -33.68 -10.29
C SER A 31 -45.20 -34.98 -10.48
N ALA A 32 -43.90 -34.97 -10.22
CA ALA A 32 -43.11 -36.17 -9.91
C ALA A 32 -41.83 -35.81 -9.12
N GLY A 33 -41.80 -36.23 -7.84
CA GLY A 33 -40.63 -36.77 -7.13
C GLY A 33 -39.29 -36.02 -7.12
N CYS A 34 -38.96 -35.48 -5.94
CA CYS A 34 -37.63 -35.39 -5.33
C CYS A 34 -36.45 -34.85 -6.17
N ARG A 35 -36.03 -33.62 -5.84
CA ARG A 35 -34.67 -33.31 -5.34
C ARG A 35 -34.65 -31.85 -4.89
N GLY A 36 -34.34 -31.62 -3.61
CA GLY A 36 -34.12 -30.28 -3.08
C GLY A 36 -32.95 -29.64 -3.81
N VAL A 37 -33.21 -28.54 -4.52
CA VAL A 37 -32.17 -27.61 -4.97
C VAL A 37 -31.95 -26.62 -3.83
N SER A 38 -31.24 -27.08 -2.80
CA SER A 38 -30.46 -26.18 -1.95
C SER A 38 -29.14 -25.98 -2.68
N GLY A 39 -29.00 -24.83 -3.33
CA GLY A 39 -27.84 -24.49 -4.14
C GLY A 39 -27.79 -22.99 -4.38
N ILE A 40 -27.96 -22.22 -3.32
CA ILE A 40 -27.38 -20.88 -3.27
C ILE A 40 -25.88 -21.15 -3.28
N ASN A 41 -25.19 -20.90 -4.38
CA ASN A 41 -23.73 -20.85 -4.38
C ASN A 41 -23.33 -19.62 -3.57
N THR A 42 -23.32 -19.78 -2.25
CA THR A 42 -22.45 -19.01 -1.36
C THR A 42 -21.02 -19.41 -1.69
N GLU A 43 -20.45 -18.80 -2.72
CA GLU A 43 -19.00 -18.61 -2.79
C GLU A 43 -18.60 -17.53 -1.76
N GLU A 44 -18.88 -17.80 -0.49
CA GLU A 44 -18.30 -17.06 0.63
C GLU A 44 -17.16 -17.90 1.20
N ALA A 45 -15.95 -17.49 0.83
CA ALA A 45 -14.73 -17.55 1.63
C ALA A 45 -14.32 -18.90 2.24
N SER A 46 -13.79 -19.81 1.40
CA SER A 46 -12.94 -20.92 1.85
C SER A 46 -11.44 -20.60 1.69
N GLY A 47 -11.01 -19.46 2.23
CA GLY A 47 -9.59 -19.07 2.26
C GLY A 47 -9.11 -18.92 3.71
N GLU A 48 -7.85 -19.26 3.98
CA GLU A 48 -7.19 -18.94 5.25
C GLU A 48 -7.38 -17.46 5.61
N PRO A 49 -7.58 -17.13 6.90
CA PRO A 49 -7.81 -15.76 7.32
C PRO A 49 -6.62 -14.87 6.91
N VAL A 50 -6.92 -13.72 6.34
CA VAL A 50 -5.90 -12.75 5.95
C VAL A 50 -5.41 -12.03 7.20
N THR A 51 -4.10 -12.07 7.48
CA THR A 51 -3.53 -11.34 8.61
C THR A 51 -3.46 -9.84 8.31
N VAL A 52 -4.06 -9.03 9.17
CA VAL A 52 -3.98 -7.56 9.16
C VAL A 52 -3.19 -7.11 10.37
N ARG A 53 -2.20 -6.25 10.15
CA ARG A 53 -1.31 -5.73 11.19
C ARG A 53 -1.59 -4.27 11.44
N LEU A 54 -2.04 -3.95 12.65
CA LEU A 54 -2.34 -2.60 13.08
C LEU A 54 -1.46 -2.21 14.25
N LEU A 55 -1.08 -0.95 14.33
CA LEU A 55 -0.51 -0.37 15.52
C LEU A 55 -1.48 -0.55 16.68
N LYS A 56 -0.97 -1.01 17.82
CA LYS A 56 -1.74 -1.15 19.05
C LYS A 56 -2.30 0.20 19.51
N GLU A 57 -1.50 1.25 19.35
CA GLU A 57 -1.86 2.64 19.63
C GLU A 57 -1.64 3.46 18.34
N PRO A 58 -2.71 3.90 17.66
CA PRO A 58 -2.59 4.75 16.49
C PRO A 58 -1.93 6.09 16.81
N LEU A 59 -1.02 6.54 15.95
CA LEU A 59 -0.26 7.78 16.16
C LEU A 59 -0.95 8.99 15.56
N ASP A 60 -0.86 10.13 16.23
CA ASP A 60 -1.32 11.39 15.65
C ASP A 60 -0.46 11.79 14.45
N VAL A 61 -1.12 12.12 13.34
CA VAL A 61 -0.48 12.66 12.15
C VAL A 61 -0.84 14.15 12.05
N PRO A 62 0.15 15.06 11.97
CA PRO A 62 -0.11 16.47 11.77
C PRO A 62 -1.01 16.71 10.56
N ALA A 63 -1.93 17.66 10.65
CA ALA A 63 -2.74 18.05 9.50
C ALA A 63 -1.84 18.57 8.37
N PHE A 64 -2.13 18.19 7.14
CA PHE A 64 -1.33 18.55 5.99
C PHE A 64 -2.20 18.92 4.79
N THR A 65 -1.61 19.66 3.86
CA THR A 65 -2.23 20.02 2.59
C THR A 65 -1.33 19.55 1.47
N VAL A 66 -1.93 19.01 0.41
CA VAL A 66 -1.22 18.60 -0.80
C VAL A 66 -1.80 19.32 -2.00
N THR A 67 -0.97 19.54 -3.02
CA THR A 67 -1.42 19.98 -4.34
C THR A 67 -1.08 18.89 -5.34
N ASP A 68 -2.07 18.40 -6.06
CA ASP A 68 -1.90 17.32 -7.02
C ASP A 68 -1.28 17.79 -8.35
N LEU A 69 -1.01 16.84 -9.26
CA LEU A 69 -0.43 17.13 -10.58
C LEU A 69 -1.36 17.96 -11.50
N ASP A 70 -2.62 18.16 -11.13
CA ASP A 70 -3.58 19.04 -11.81
C ASP A 70 -3.68 20.43 -11.15
N GLY A 71 -2.92 20.68 -10.08
CA GLY A 71 -2.95 21.92 -9.33
C GLY A 71 -4.11 22.03 -8.34
N ARG A 72 -4.84 20.94 -8.07
CA ARG A 72 -5.91 20.92 -7.08
C ARG A 72 -5.32 20.74 -5.69
N SER A 73 -5.72 21.59 -4.74
CA SER A 73 -5.30 21.47 -3.34
C SER A 73 -6.30 20.68 -2.51
N PHE A 74 -5.80 19.82 -1.63
CA PHE A 74 -6.57 18.98 -0.71
C PHE A 74 -6.02 19.09 0.70
N SER A 75 -6.89 19.20 1.70
CA SER A 75 -6.51 19.09 3.10
C SER A 75 -6.76 17.68 3.62
N SER A 76 -5.85 17.17 4.46
CA SER A 76 -6.08 15.92 5.18
C SER A 76 -7.32 15.96 6.09
N ALA A 77 -7.77 17.17 6.47
CA ALA A 77 -9.01 17.39 7.21
C ALA A 77 -10.26 17.02 6.37
N ASP A 78 -10.21 17.17 5.05
CA ASP A 78 -11.32 16.86 4.15
C ASP A 78 -11.60 15.35 4.06
N TRP A 79 -10.67 14.53 4.54
CA TRP A 79 -10.75 13.06 4.52
C TRP A 79 -11.15 12.45 5.85
N ARG A 80 -11.45 13.27 6.88
CA ARG A 80 -11.96 12.78 8.16
C ARG A 80 -13.21 11.92 7.95
N GLY A 81 -13.29 10.81 8.65
CA GLY A 81 -14.33 9.80 8.49
C GLY A 81 -14.06 8.75 7.41
N LYS A 82 -12.99 8.91 6.60
CA LYS A 82 -12.51 7.92 5.64
C LYS A 82 -11.17 7.34 6.09
N VAL A 83 -10.88 6.12 5.67
CA VAL A 83 -9.53 5.56 5.69
C VAL A 83 -8.70 6.31 4.65
N VAL A 84 -7.44 6.60 4.98
CA VAL A 84 -6.52 7.26 4.03
C VAL A 84 -5.30 6.38 3.81
N ILE A 85 -5.01 6.02 2.57
CA ILE A 85 -3.78 5.32 2.19
C ILE A 85 -2.85 6.34 1.54
N VAL A 86 -1.70 6.59 2.17
CA VAL A 86 -0.63 7.43 1.64
C VAL A 86 0.47 6.51 1.13
N ASN A 87 0.64 6.43 -0.19
CA ASN A 87 1.55 5.51 -0.85
C ASN A 87 2.69 6.29 -1.50
N PHE A 88 3.90 6.13 -0.99
CA PHE A 88 5.13 6.65 -1.59
C PHE A 88 5.61 5.68 -2.68
N TRP A 89 5.79 6.20 -3.89
CA TRP A 89 6.10 5.41 -5.09
C TRP A 89 6.96 6.20 -6.08
N ALA A 90 7.40 5.57 -7.17
CA ALA A 90 8.05 6.27 -8.28
C ALA A 90 7.77 5.57 -9.63
N THR A 91 7.85 6.31 -10.74
CA THR A 91 7.60 5.78 -12.10
C THR A 91 8.60 4.69 -12.50
N TRP A 92 9.82 4.73 -11.98
CA TRP A 92 10.87 3.73 -12.21
C TRP A 92 10.83 2.55 -11.24
N CYS A 93 9.97 2.59 -10.21
CA CYS A 93 9.87 1.56 -9.19
C CYS A 93 8.98 0.39 -9.66
N ALA A 94 9.59 -0.71 -10.11
CA ALA A 94 8.86 -1.89 -10.59
C ALA A 94 7.78 -2.44 -9.62
N PRO A 95 8.05 -2.67 -8.31
CA PRO A 95 7.01 -3.14 -7.40
C PRO A 95 5.88 -2.11 -7.20
N CYS A 96 6.19 -0.81 -7.24
CA CYS A 96 5.18 0.23 -7.20
C CYS A 96 4.23 0.15 -8.40
N ARG A 97 4.79 -0.02 -9.61
CA ARG A 97 3.98 -0.17 -10.83
C ARG A 97 3.07 -1.39 -10.79
N ALA A 98 3.52 -2.46 -10.15
CA ALA A 98 2.78 -3.71 -10.03
C ALA A 98 1.56 -3.58 -9.09
N GLU A 99 1.61 -2.74 -8.05
CA GLU A 99 0.48 -2.56 -7.11
C GLU A 99 -0.54 -1.49 -7.54
N ILE A 100 -0.20 -0.60 -8.49
CA ILE A 100 -1.11 0.46 -8.95
C ILE A 100 -2.48 -0.05 -9.41
N PRO A 101 -2.60 -1.12 -10.23
CA PRO A 101 -3.92 -1.63 -10.63
C PRO A 101 -4.79 -2.05 -9.44
N ASP A 102 -4.19 -2.65 -8.41
CA ASP A 102 -4.90 -3.05 -7.19
C ASP A 102 -5.34 -1.82 -6.38
N LEU A 103 -4.49 -0.79 -6.29
CA LEU A 103 -4.85 0.48 -5.63
C LEU A 103 -5.97 1.21 -6.38
N VAL A 104 -5.94 1.24 -7.70
CA VAL A 104 -7.00 1.82 -8.54
C VAL A 104 -8.34 1.11 -8.30
N ALA A 105 -8.33 -0.23 -8.31
CA ALA A 105 -9.51 -1.04 -8.03
C ALA A 105 -10.04 -0.81 -6.60
N LEU A 106 -9.14 -0.72 -5.62
CA LEU A 106 -9.48 -0.47 -4.23
C LEU A 106 -10.11 0.92 -4.03
N GLN A 107 -9.52 1.96 -4.64
CA GLN A 107 -10.06 3.31 -4.62
C GLN A 107 -11.46 3.36 -5.22
N GLU A 108 -11.69 2.72 -6.37
CA GLU A 108 -13.01 2.71 -7.01
C GLU A 108 -14.04 2.00 -6.12
N LYS A 109 -13.68 0.82 -5.60
CA LYS A 109 -14.57 -0.02 -4.78
C LYS A 109 -14.95 0.65 -3.47
N TYR A 110 -14.04 1.40 -2.85
CA TYR A 110 -14.23 1.97 -1.51
C TYR A 110 -14.24 3.50 -1.50
N ARG A 111 -14.45 4.19 -2.62
CA ARG A 111 -14.38 5.68 -2.71
C ARG A 111 -15.17 6.46 -1.66
N ASP A 112 -16.27 5.89 -1.16
CA ASP A 112 -17.09 6.52 -0.12
C ASP A 112 -16.44 6.42 1.27
N ASN A 113 -15.55 5.47 1.48
CA ASN A 113 -14.89 5.15 2.76
C ASN A 113 -13.35 5.23 2.72
N LEU A 114 -12.75 5.40 1.53
CA LEU A 114 -11.31 5.38 1.30
C LEU A 114 -10.89 6.55 0.41
N VAL A 115 -9.75 7.14 0.75
CA VAL A 115 -8.96 8.00 -0.14
C VAL A 115 -7.54 7.46 -0.22
N ILE A 116 -7.06 7.23 -1.43
CA ILE A 116 -5.65 6.96 -1.71
C ILE A 116 -4.98 8.27 -2.13
N VAL A 117 -3.73 8.47 -1.72
CA VAL A 117 -2.88 9.58 -2.16
C VAL A 117 -1.54 9.00 -2.56
N GLY A 118 -1.20 9.10 -3.83
CA GLY A 118 0.10 8.66 -4.35
C GLY A 118 1.13 9.79 -4.24
N ILE A 119 2.16 9.62 -3.42
CA ILE A 119 3.29 10.55 -3.32
C ILE A 119 4.43 10.04 -4.21
N SER A 120 4.68 10.73 -5.31
CA SER A 120 5.78 10.40 -6.22
C SER A 120 7.11 10.95 -5.68
N GLU A 121 8.07 10.04 -5.53
CA GLU A 121 9.47 10.29 -5.18
C GLU A 121 10.34 10.46 -6.45
N ASP A 122 9.74 10.65 -7.61
CA ASP A 122 10.48 10.90 -8.85
C ASP A 122 11.22 12.25 -8.80
N GLU A 123 12.46 12.25 -9.26
CA GLU A 123 13.21 13.48 -9.59
C GLU A 123 12.84 14.03 -10.98
N ALA A 124 12.09 13.26 -11.77
CA ALA A 124 11.57 13.67 -13.07
C ALA A 124 10.55 14.82 -12.93
N SER A 125 10.36 15.56 -14.02
CA SER A 125 9.36 16.64 -14.07
C SER A 125 7.94 16.13 -13.80
N VAL A 126 7.09 16.98 -13.23
CA VAL A 126 5.65 16.75 -13.02
C VAL A 126 4.95 16.16 -14.25
N ASP A 127 5.27 16.63 -15.45
CA ASP A 127 4.65 16.14 -16.70
C ASP A 127 4.94 14.66 -16.99
N VAL A 128 6.12 14.15 -16.58
CA VAL A 128 6.49 12.74 -16.75
C VAL A 128 5.65 11.88 -15.81
N VAL A 129 5.54 12.29 -14.54
CA VAL A 129 4.72 11.58 -13.54
C VAL A 129 3.25 11.63 -13.92
N LYS A 130 2.77 12.77 -14.42
CA LYS A 130 1.39 12.95 -14.87
C LYS A 130 1.05 12.02 -16.04
N ARG A 131 1.88 12.01 -17.08
CA ARG A 131 1.70 11.10 -18.21
C ARG A 131 1.69 9.63 -17.77
N PHE A 132 2.60 9.25 -16.88
CA PHE A 132 2.61 7.90 -16.31
C PHE A 132 1.29 7.58 -15.58
N ALA A 133 0.81 8.49 -14.74
CA ALA A 133 -0.44 8.30 -13.99
C ALA A 133 -1.65 8.16 -14.92
N GLU A 134 -1.70 8.92 -16.01
CA GLU A 134 -2.74 8.82 -17.04
C GLU A 134 -2.67 7.48 -17.80
N GLU A 135 -1.48 7.06 -18.24
CA GLU A 135 -1.23 5.78 -18.93
C GLU A 135 -1.62 4.57 -18.06
N HIS A 136 -1.43 4.69 -16.74
CA HIS A 136 -1.76 3.65 -15.76
C HIS A 136 -3.16 3.82 -15.14
N HIS A 137 -3.98 4.75 -15.65
CA HIS A 137 -5.35 5.00 -15.21
C HIS A 137 -5.50 5.24 -13.70
N VAL A 138 -4.54 5.93 -13.10
CA VAL A 138 -4.57 6.29 -11.69
C VAL A 138 -5.80 7.18 -11.41
N ASN A 139 -6.70 6.71 -10.55
CA ASN A 139 -7.98 7.36 -10.24
C ASN A 139 -8.00 8.08 -8.87
N TYR A 140 -6.84 8.28 -8.28
CA TYR A 140 -6.64 8.96 -7.00
C TYR A 140 -5.64 10.12 -7.14
N PRO A 141 -5.65 11.12 -6.23
CA PRO A 141 -4.68 12.21 -6.24
C PRO A 141 -3.23 11.72 -6.24
N VAL A 142 -2.44 12.23 -7.18
CA VAL A 142 -0.99 12.06 -7.22
C VAL A 142 -0.32 13.39 -6.94
N VAL A 143 0.70 13.40 -6.09
CA VAL A 143 1.41 14.60 -5.64
C VAL A 143 2.92 14.35 -5.71
N MET A 144 3.72 15.39 -5.88
CA MET A 144 5.18 15.27 -5.77
C MET A 144 5.60 15.28 -4.29
N ALA A 145 6.59 14.46 -3.95
CA ALA A 145 7.14 14.41 -2.59
C ALA A 145 7.84 15.73 -2.22
N THR A 146 7.53 16.26 -1.04
CA THR A 146 8.15 17.46 -0.47
C THR A 146 8.91 17.12 0.81
N ALA A 147 9.76 18.03 1.29
CA ALA A 147 10.41 17.87 2.59
C ALA A 147 9.36 17.77 3.73
N SER A 148 8.32 18.62 3.68
CA SER A 148 7.24 18.61 4.67
C SER A 148 6.48 17.27 4.72
N LEU A 149 6.19 16.67 3.56
CA LEU A 149 5.53 15.35 3.52
C LEU A 149 6.44 14.25 4.12
N ARG A 150 7.76 14.33 3.92
CA ARG A 150 8.71 13.37 4.51
C ARG A 150 8.88 13.56 6.02
N GLU A 151 8.71 14.77 6.53
CA GLU A 151 8.67 15.03 7.97
C GLU A 151 7.39 14.49 8.62
N ILE A 152 6.24 14.66 7.95
CA ILE A 152 4.94 14.14 8.41
C ILE A 152 4.91 12.60 8.36
N PHE A 153 5.52 12.02 7.32
CA PHE A 153 5.58 10.57 7.08
C PHE A 153 7.03 10.07 7.09
N PRO A 154 7.65 9.95 8.28
CA PRO A 154 9.07 9.65 8.38
C PRO A 154 9.41 8.18 8.07
N GLY A 155 10.68 7.98 7.71
CA GLY A 155 11.25 6.64 7.50
C GLY A 155 10.80 5.98 6.20
N VAL A 156 10.66 6.75 5.12
CA VAL A 156 10.55 6.23 3.75
C VAL A 156 11.97 5.92 3.25
N MET A 157 12.44 4.71 3.54
CA MET A 157 13.79 4.26 3.18
C MET A 157 13.83 3.40 1.91
N ALA A 158 12.67 2.92 1.47
CA ALA A 158 12.50 2.10 0.28
C ALA A 158 11.12 2.32 -0.35
N LEU A 159 10.96 1.96 -1.62
CA LEU A 159 9.70 2.07 -2.34
C LEU A 159 9.13 0.70 -2.75
N PRO A 160 7.79 0.53 -2.73
CA PRO A 160 6.83 1.49 -2.19
C PRO A 160 6.88 1.52 -0.66
N THR A 161 6.51 2.65 -0.05
CA THR A 161 6.22 2.73 1.39
C THR A 161 4.83 3.29 1.57
N THR A 162 3.98 2.57 2.29
CA THR A 162 2.57 2.93 2.50
C THR A 162 2.30 3.22 3.96
N PHE A 163 1.60 4.31 4.23
CA PHE A 163 1.02 4.66 5.54
C PHE A 163 -0.50 4.58 5.42
N VAL A 164 -1.16 3.94 6.37
CA VAL A 164 -2.62 3.86 6.42
C VAL A 164 -3.11 4.60 7.66
N LEU A 165 -3.93 5.62 7.42
CA LEU A 165 -4.58 6.40 8.45
C LEU A 165 -6.01 5.89 8.65
N ASP A 166 -6.42 5.79 9.91
CA ASP A 166 -7.80 5.47 10.27
C ASP A 166 -8.77 6.64 9.99
N ARG A 167 -10.04 6.47 10.37
CA ARG A 167 -11.10 7.47 10.14
C ARG A 167 -10.93 8.75 10.97
N ASP A 168 -10.16 8.69 12.06
CA ASP A 168 -9.76 9.85 12.85
C ASP A 168 -8.47 10.49 12.30
N GLY A 169 -7.94 9.91 11.22
CA GLY A 169 -6.67 10.19 10.55
C GLY A 169 -5.47 10.10 11.48
N LYS A 170 -5.49 9.11 12.37
CA LYS A 170 -4.30 8.64 13.08
C LYS A 170 -3.65 7.52 12.27
N LEU A 171 -2.33 7.43 12.30
CA LEU A 171 -1.59 6.36 11.65
C LEU A 171 -1.89 5.03 12.34
N ALA A 172 -2.49 4.10 11.60
CA ALA A 172 -2.86 2.78 12.09
C ALA A 172 -1.95 1.67 11.53
N GLN A 173 -1.30 1.88 10.38
CA GLN A 173 -0.42 0.90 9.76
C GLN A 173 0.66 1.60 8.92
N LYS A 174 1.86 1.01 8.85
CA LYS A 174 2.82 1.28 7.77
C LYS A 174 3.35 -0.01 7.21
N ASN A 175 3.58 0.00 5.91
CA ASN A 175 4.10 -1.11 5.15
C ASN A 175 5.24 -0.62 4.26
N VAL A 176 6.35 -1.35 4.23
CA VAL A 176 7.49 -1.07 3.34
C VAL A 176 7.60 -2.24 2.38
N GLY A 177 7.57 -1.98 1.08
CA GLY A 177 7.48 -2.97 0.00
C GLY A 177 6.07 -3.12 -0.56
N MET A 178 5.92 -3.90 -1.62
CA MET A 178 4.69 -4.05 -2.40
C MET A 178 3.50 -4.55 -1.55
N LEU A 179 2.38 -3.86 -1.60
CA LEU A 179 1.17 -4.24 -0.86
C LEU A 179 0.59 -5.57 -1.36
N ASN A 180 0.03 -6.35 -0.43
CA ASN A 180 -0.81 -7.49 -0.78
C ASN A 180 -2.26 -7.03 -0.90
N ALA A 181 -2.86 -7.12 -2.09
CA ALA A 181 -4.21 -6.64 -2.36
C ALA A 181 -5.26 -7.10 -1.34
N ARG A 182 -5.26 -8.40 -0.98
CA ARG A 182 -6.23 -8.97 -0.02
C ARG A 182 -6.03 -8.42 1.39
N ALA A 183 -4.79 -8.30 1.85
CA ALA A 183 -4.48 -7.71 3.15
C ALA A 183 -4.82 -6.21 3.21
N THR A 184 -4.53 -5.47 2.15
CA THR A 184 -4.85 -4.04 2.04
C THR A 184 -6.36 -3.80 2.05
N GLU A 185 -7.12 -4.62 1.30
CA GLU A 185 -8.58 -4.57 1.34
C GLU A 185 -9.14 -4.93 2.72
N ALA A 186 -8.62 -5.99 3.35
CA ALA A 186 -9.05 -6.38 4.70
C ALA A 186 -8.77 -5.29 5.73
N SER A 187 -7.59 -4.64 5.67
CA SER A 187 -7.23 -3.50 6.53
C SER A 187 -8.16 -2.31 6.29
N THR A 188 -8.41 -1.97 5.02
CA THR A 188 -9.34 -0.89 4.63
C THR A 188 -10.74 -1.13 5.19
N ARG A 189 -11.29 -2.34 5.03
CA ARG A 189 -12.61 -2.71 5.56
C ARG A 189 -12.65 -2.61 7.08
N LEU A 190 -11.63 -3.16 7.75
CA LEU A 190 -11.54 -3.14 9.21
C LEU A 190 -11.52 -1.71 9.75
N LEU A 191 -10.65 -0.85 9.20
CA LEU A 191 -10.53 0.56 9.61
C LEU A 191 -11.77 1.39 9.22
N ALA A 192 -12.48 0.99 8.15
CA ALA A 192 -13.76 1.59 7.78
C ALA A 192 -14.94 1.14 8.67
N GLY A 193 -14.73 0.20 9.61
CA GLY A 193 -15.79 -0.35 10.47
C GLY A 193 -16.68 -1.38 9.77
N MET A 194 -16.20 -1.99 8.68
CA MET A 194 -16.90 -3.04 7.95
C MET A 194 -16.48 -4.43 8.46
N THR A 195 -17.35 -5.42 8.26
CA THR A 195 -17.02 -6.82 8.57
C THR A 195 -15.91 -7.34 7.65
N THR A 196 -14.97 -8.10 8.18
CA THR A 196 -13.91 -8.74 7.40
C THR A 196 -13.49 -10.04 8.08
N ASN A 197 -13.16 -11.07 7.29
CA ASN A 197 -12.56 -12.30 7.80
C ASN A 197 -11.04 -12.12 7.82
N ALA A 198 -10.54 -11.47 8.87
CA ALA A 198 -9.14 -11.16 9.03
C ALA A 198 -8.66 -11.48 10.47
N GLU A 199 -7.46 -12.03 10.58
CA GLU A 199 -6.77 -12.14 11.85
C GLU A 199 -6.08 -10.80 12.14
N ILE A 200 -6.41 -10.18 13.29
CA ILE A 200 -5.85 -8.88 13.66
C ILE A 200 -4.67 -9.08 14.59
N VAL A 201 -3.49 -8.70 14.12
CA VAL A 201 -2.28 -8.65 14.93
C VAL A 201 -2.01 -7.21 15.30
N ARG A 202 -2.00 -6.92 16.61
CA ARG A 202 -1.64 -5.60 17.13
C ARG A 202 -0.14 -5.54 17.40
N VAL A 203 0.53 -4.54 16.85
CA VAL A 203 1.99 -4.37 16.98
C VAL A 203 2.31 -3.13 17.82
N ASP A 204 3.27 -3.26 18.74
CA ASP A 204 3.79 -2.15 19.52
C ASP A 204 4.83 -1.36 18.69
N LEU A 205 4.74 -0.03 18.70
CA LEU A 205 5.64 0.87 17.95
C LEU A 205 7.12 0.67 18.27
N LYS A 206 7.41 0.31 19.54
CA LYS A 206 8.77 0.09 20.04
C LYS A 206 9.34 -1.26 19.62
N GLU A 207 8.50 -2.24 19.34
CA GLU A 207 8.98 -3.58 18.99
C GLU A 207 9.46 -3.64 17.54
N LYS A 208 8.86 -2.86 16.63
CA LYS A 208 9.27 -2.80 15.21
C LYS A 208 8.89 -1.44 14.67
N ALA A 209 9.87 -0.57 14.45
CA ALA A 209 9.69 0.68 13.71
C ALA A 209 8.94 0.39 12.40
N VAL A 210 7.64 0.61 12.43
CA VAL A 210 6.69 0.93 11.36
C VAL A 210 7.38 0.71 10.00
N GLY A 211 7.33 -0.53 9.51
CA GLY A 211 7.97 -0.95 8.24
C GLY A 211 9.15 -1.91 8.33
N VAL A 212 8.93 -3.20 8.64
CA VAL A 212 9.91 -4.24 8.23
C VAL A 212 9.29 -5.59 7.82
N GLU A 213 7.97 -5.69 7.68
CA GLU A 213 7.36 -7.01 7.47
C GLU A 213 7.41 -7.50 6.03
N ASN A 214 7.43 -6.59 5.06
CA ASN A 214 7.62 -6.97 3.66
C ASN A 214 9.09 -7.02 3.24
N VAL A 215 10.00 -6.84 4.19
CA VAL A 215 11.38 -7.24 3.99
C VAL A 215 11.52 -8.76 4.08
N ALA A 216 10.53 -9.45 4.68
CA ALA A 216 10.34 -10.89 4.50
C ALA A 216 9.89 -11.28 3.07
N GLN A 217 9.50 -10.31 2.22
CA GLN A 217 9.18 -10.54 0.81
C GLN A 217 10.26 -10.06 -0.17
N LEU A 218 11.30 -9.34 0.29
CA LEU A 218 12.57 -9.28 -0.44
C LEU A 218 13.24 -10.65 -0.33
N LYS A 219 12.75 -11.60 -1.13
CA LYS A 219 13.24 -12.98 -1.16
C LYS A 219 14.71 -13.07 -1.57
N SER A 220 15.26 -12.04 -2.20
CA SER A 220 16.68 -12.02 -2.56
C SER A 220 17.16 -10.62 -2.87
N ILE A 221 18.28 -10.22 -2.25
CA ILE A 221 19.23 -9.31 -2.87
C ILE A 221 20.09 -10.17 -3.80
N PRO A 222 20.33 -9.81 -5.07
CA PRO A 222 21.08 -10.64 -6.01
C PRO A 222 22.39 -11.16 -5.40
N GLY A 223 22.58 -12.48 -5.38
CA GLY A 223 23.79 -13.12 -4.85
C GLY A 223 23.89 -13.22 -3.31
N VAL A 224 22.86 -12.79 -2.57
CA VAL A 224 22.79 -12.82 -1.11
C VAL A 224 21.64 -13.72 -0.68
N ASP A 225 21.95 -14.78 0.06
CA ASP A 225 20.94 -15.69 0.59
C ASP A 225 20.51 -15.26 2.00
N LEU A 226 19.22 -14.91 2.12
CA LEU A 226 18.59 -14.49 3.38
C LEU A 226 17.61 -15.56 3.91
N ALA A 227 17.44 -16.67 3.17
CA ALA A 227 16.50 -17.72 3.52
C ALA A 227 16.96 -18.51 4.76
N THR A 228 18.27 -18.56 5.00
CA THR A 228 18.91 -19.25 6.13
C THR A 228 18.81 -18.50 7.46
N LEU A 229 18.41 -17.22 7.45
CA LEU A 229 18.29 -16.37 8.63
C LEU A 229 16.95 -16.56 9.35
N SER A 230 16.94 -16.38 10.69
CA SER A 230 15.68 -16.20 11.44
C SER A 230 14.92 -14.95 10.95
N PRO A 231 13.62 -14.80 11.23
CA PRO A 231 12.87 -13.59 10.88
C PRO A 231 13.50 -12.30 11.43
N GLU A 232 14.01 -12.33 12.66
CA GLU A 232 14.68 -11.21 13.32
C GLU A 232 16.03 -10.92 12.66
N GLN A 233 16.84 -11.96 12.42
CA GLN A 233 18.12 -11.80 11.72
C GLN A 233 17.94 -11.28 10.30
N ARG A 234 16.90 -11.75 9.59
CA ARG A 234 16.56 -11.28 8.24
C ARG A 234 16.20 -9.80 8.25
N THR A 235 15.39 -9.37 9.21
CA THR A 235 15.04 -7.96 9.45
C THR A 235 16.31 -7.13 9.66
N THR A 236 17.18 -7.54 10.58
CA THR A 236 18.44 -6.85 10.88
C THR A 236 19.38 -6.80 9.68
N ALA A 237 19.49 -7.91 8.93
CA ALA A 237 20.34 -7.99 7.74
C ALA A 237 19.89 -7.02 6.66
N LEU A 238 18.60 -6.95 6.40
CA LEU A 238 18.08 -6.06 5.38
C LEU A 238 18.14 -4.59 5.79
N LEU A 239 17.95 -4.26 7.07
CA LEU A 239 18.20 -2.90 7.56
C LEU A 239 19.67 -2.51 7.34
N ALA A 240 20.61 -3.34 7.78
CA ALA A 240 22.04 -3.09 7.61
C ALA A 240 22.44 -2.93 6.14
N LEU A 241 21.92 -3.78 5.25
CA LEU A 241 22.17 -3.70 3.81
C LEU A 241 21.61 -2.39 3.19
N ASN A 242 20.52 -1.85 3.72
CA ASN A 242 19.93 -0.58 3.28
C ASN A 242 20.51 0.66 3.99
N GLU A 243 21.39 0.49 4.97
CA GLU A 243 22.00 1.59 5.72
C GLU A 243 23.49 1.75 5.38
N GLU A 244 24.21 0.64 5.19
CA GLU A 244 25.64 0.67 4.90
C GLU A 244 25.92 1.13 3.45
N GLU A 245 26.82 2.10 3.28
CA GLU A 245 27.25 2.59 1.97
C GLU A 245 28.13 1.55 1.26
N CYS A 246 27.91 1.37 -0.04
CA CYS A 246 28.75 0.52 -0.85
C CYS A 246 30.08 1.22 -1.18
N ASN A 247 31.18 0.53 -0.90
CA ASN A 247 32.53 1.05 -1.09
C ASN A 247 33.01 1.01 -2.55
N CYS A 248 32.12 0.72 -3.51
CA CYS A 248 32.49 0.68 -4.93
C CYS A 248 32.61 2.07 -5.58
N GLY A 249 32.28 3.13 -4.84
CA GLY A 249 32.29 4.51 -5.34
C GLY A 249 30.98 4.96 -5.97
N CYS A 250 29.90 4.19 -5.86
CA CYS A 250 28.59 4.54 -6.42
C CYS A 250 27.75 5.46 -5.51
N HIS A 251 28.16 5.69 -4.25
CA HIS A 251 27.40 6.45 -3.24
C HIS A 251 25.98 5.92 -2.98
N LEU A 252 25.76 4.62 -3.23
CA LEU A 252 24.50 3.93 -2.93
C LEU A 252 24.70 3.02 -1.73
N THR A 253 23.60 2.61 -1.10
CA THR A 253 23.62 1.58 -0.07
C THR A 253 24.03 0.23 -0.68
N VAL A 254 24.54 -0.69 0.13
CA VAL A 254 24.94 -2.03 -0.33
C VAL A 254 23.78 -2.75 -1.02
N ALA A 255 22.56 -2.69 -0.44
CA ALA A 255 21.35 -3.25 -1.04
C ALA A 255 21.04 -2.61 -2.40
N ARG A 256 21.07 -1.28 -2.49
CA ARG A 256 20.75 -0.57 -3.73
C ARG A 256 21.80 -0.82 -4.82
N CYS A 257 23.08 -0.85 -4.47
CA CYS A 257 24.16 -1.20 -5.40
C CYS A 257 23.98 -2.63 -5.95
N ARG A 258 23.63 -3.61 -5.12
CA ARG A 258 23.35 -4.99 -5.59
C ARG A 258 22.15 -5.09 -6.54
N MET A 259 21.14 -4.26 -6.35
CA MET A 259 19.94 -4.24 -7.19
C MET A 259 20.21 -3.56 -8.54
N ASP A 260 20.95 -2.45 -8.53
CA ASP A 260 21.23 -1.66 -9.74
C ASP A 260 22.40 -2.24 -10.56
N ASP A 261 23.40 -2.83 -9.89
CA ASP A 261 24.51 -3.56 -10.51
C ASP A 261 24.79 -4.90 -9.79
N PRO A 262 24.07 -5.97 -10.16
CA PRO A 262 24.31 -7.31 -9.63
C PRO A 262 25.71 -7.86 -9.94
N ALA A 263 26.45 -7.27 -10.88
CA ALA A 263 27.81 -7.68 -11.25
C ALA A 263 28.90 -6.90 -10.49
N CYS A 264 28.54 -5.90 -9.69
CA CYS A 264 29.51 -5.13 -8.91
C CYS A 264 30.33 -6.05 -7.98
N ALA A 265 31.64 -6.08 -8.23
CA ALA A 265 32.59 -6.96 -7.54
C ALA A 265 32.80 -6.60 -6.06
N ILE A 266 32.37 -5.41 -5.64
CA ILE A 266 32.58 -4.88 -4.29
C ILE A 266 31.32 -5.07 -3.43
N SER A 267 30.14 -4.81 -3.98
CA SER A 267 28.89 -4.88 -3.22
C SER A 267 28.54 -6.30 -2.79
N LEU A 268 28.88 -7.33 -3.58
CA LEU A 268 28.56 -8.72 -3.23
C LEU A 268 29.34 -9.22 -2.00
N PRO A 269 30.68 -9.09 -1.93
CA PRO A 269 31.42 -9.40 -0.70
C PRO A 269 30.95 -8.61 0.51
N GLN A 270 30.69 -7.31 0.36
CA GLN A 270 30.17 -6.48 1.46
C GLN A 270 28.82 -7.01 1.96
N ALA A 271 27.90 -7.31 1.05
CA ALA A 271 26.58 -7.81 1.41
C ALA A 271 26.64 -9.16 2.14
N LYS A 272 27.51 -10.07 1.69
CA LYS A 272 27.74 -11.37 2.36
C LYS A 272 28.34 -11.19 3.75
N ALA A 273 29.32 -10.31 3.92
CA ALA A 273 29.94 -10.04 5.21
C ALA A 273 28.93 -9.50 6.24
N ILE A 274 28.02 -8.61 5.82
CA ILE A 274 26.92 -8.11 6.66
C ILE A 274 26.02 -9.26 7.11
N VAL A 275 25.59 -10.10 6.16
CA VAL A 275 24.71 -11.24 6.46
C VAL A 275 25.39 -12.27 7.38
N GLU A 276 26.65 -12.62 7.11
CA GLU A 276 27.41 -13.57 7.93
C GLU A 276 27.61 -13.07 9.37
N LYS A 277 27.90 -11.77 9.53
CA LYS A 277 28.02 -11.13 10.85
C LYS A 277 26.73 -11.26 11.65
N ILE A 278 25.59 -11.06 11.00
CA ILE A 278 24.27 -11.11 11.65
C ILE A 278 23.82 -12.55 11.91
N ALA A 279 24.12 -13.48 11.00
CA ALA A 279 23.88 -14.91 11.19
C ALA A 279 24.66 -15.46 12.41
N SER A 280 25.87 -14.94 12.63
CA SER A 280 26.78 -15.38 13.70
C SER A 280 26.55 -14.67 15.04
N ALA A 281 25.71 -13.63 15.08
CA ALA A 281 25.37 -12.95 16.32
C ALA A 281 24.49 -13.84 17.18
N LYS A 282 24.93 -14.12 18.41
CA LYS A 282 24.15 -14.88 19.40
C LYS A 282 22.95 -14.01 19.85
N PRO A 283 21.74 -14.58 19.97
CA PRO A 283 20.56 -13.85 20.43
C PRO A 283 20.74 -13.30 21.86
#